data_AF-A0A5Q4FLG3-F1
#
_entry.id   AF-A0A5Q4FLG3-F1
#
_cell.length_a   1.000
_cell.length_b   1.000
_cell.length_c   1.000
_cell.angle_alpha   90.00
_cell.angle_beta   90.00
_cell.angle_gamma   90.00
#
_symmetry.space_group_name_H-M   'P 1'
#
loop_
_entity.id
_entity.type
_entity.pdbx_description
1 polymer ?
#
loop_
_entity_poly.entity_id
_entity_poly.type
_entity_poly.pdbx_seq_one_letter_code
_entity_poly.pdbx_strand_id
1 'polypeptide(L)'
;MPPVTFRKEDIARIETVLDYNVGKDRHDKPKNEVLQILMHRKKRFFYITAINILALVFFGYWFFSGITELPSWIFWLLAAVFVLNLVSISWQRKQIDDAISYVESDQASVRRDS
;
A
#
# COMPACT_ATOMS: atom_id res chain seq x y z
N MET A 1 -23.43 3.44 2.21
CA MET A 1 -22.09 3.72 2.76
C MET A 1 -22.14 5.12 3.36
N PRO A 2 -21.74 5.33 4.63
CA PRO A 2 -21.66 6.68 5.19
C PRO A 2 -20.65 7.53 4.39
N PRO A 3 -20.85 8.85 4.29
CA PRO A 3 -19.91 9.73 3.59
C PRO A 3 -18.55 9.71 4.29
N VAL A 4 -17.49 9.39 3.54
CA VAL A 4 -16.12 9.47 4.02
C VAL A 4 -15.73 10.93 4.03
N THR A 5 -15.45 11.48 5.22
CA THR A 5 -15.02 12.87 5.37
C THR A 5 -13.51 12.90 5.56
N PHE A 6 -12.83 13.70 4.73
CA PHE A 6 -11.38 13.89 4.79
C PHE A 6 -11.08 15.27 5.36
N ARG A 7 -10.09 15.37 6.27
CA ARG A 7 -9.58 16.67 6.71
C ARG A 7 -8.74 17.29 5.59
N LYS A 8 -8.58 18.62 5.60
CA LYS A 8 -7.79 19.33 4.57
C LYS A 8 -6.35 18.79 4.43
N GLU A 9 -5.73 18.46 5.55
CA GLU A 9 -4.39 17.84 5.60
C GLU A 9 -4.34 16.45 4.95
N ASP A 10 -5.41 15.66 5.11
CA ASP A 10 -5.52 14.33 4.50
C ASP A 10 -5.72 14.45 2.99
N ILE A 11 -6.47 15.47 2.51
CA ILE A 11 -6.69 15.73 1.08
C ILE A 11 -5.38 16.05 0.38
N ALA A 12 -4.56 16.97 0.90
CA ALA A 12 -3.27 17.33 0.28
C ALA A 12 -2.34 16.13 0.16
N ARG A 13 -2.35 15.25 1.18
CA ARG A 13 -1.60 14.00 1.14
C ARG A 13 -2.15 13.03 0.10
N ILE A 14 -3.47 12.86 0.00
CA ILE A 14 -4.12 11.98 -0.97
C ILE A 14 -3.88 12.47 -2.41
N GLU A 15 -3.96 13.77 -2.66
CA GLU A 15 -3.65 14.38 -3.96
C GLU A 15 -2.20 14.08 -4.37
N THR A 16 -1.25 14.14 -3.43
CA THR A 16 0.15 13.74 -3.67
C THR A 16 0.27 12.25 -4.02
N VAL A 17 -0.45 11.39 -3.32
CA VAL A 17 -0.48 9.94 -3.59
C VAL A 17 -1.06 9.66 -4.97
N LEU A 18 -2.11 10.37 -5.36
CA LEU A 18 -2.72 10.28 -6.68
C LEU A 18 -1.75 10.74 -7.77
N ASP A 19 -1.01 11.84 -7.56
CA ASP A 19 -0.03 12.36 -8.54
C ASP A 19 1.08 11.35 -8.77
N TYR A 20 1.57 10.75 -7.68
CA TYR A 20 2.63 9.76 -7.74
C TYR A 20 2.20 8.45 -8.42
N ASN A 21 0.96 8.01 -8.21
CA ASN A 21 0.51 6.69 -8.67
C ASN A 21 -0.21 6.71 -10.03
N VAL A 22 -0.92 7.78 -10.34
CA VAL A 22 -1.74 7.91 -11.55
C VAL A 22 -1.07 8.81 -12.58
N GLY A 23 -0.33 9.82 -12.12
CA GLY A 23 0.26 10.87 -12.95
C GLY A 23 -0.38 12.23 -12.69
N LYS A 24 0.33 13.30 -13.06
CA LYS A 24 -0.14 14.70 -12.92
C LYS A 24 -1.30 15.03 -13.87
N ASP A 25 -1.44 14.27 -14.95
CA ASP A 25 -2.50 14.31 -15.95
C ASP A 25 -3.79 13.61 -15.50
N ARG A 26 -3.89 13.16 -14.25
CA ARG A 26 -5.07 12.44 -13.74
C ARG A 26 -6.39 13.21 -13.90
N HIS A 27 -6.33 14.54 -13.92
CA HIS A 27 -7.53 15.38 -14.04
C HIS A 27 -8.16 15.29 -15.44
N ASP A 28 -7.37 14.87 -16.43
CA ASP A 28 -7.82 14.65 -17.81
C ASP A 28 -8.35 13.22 -18.02
N LYS A 29 -8.17 12.34 -17.05
CA LYS A 29 -8.58 10.93 -17.12
C LYS A 29 -9.98 10.74 -16.54
N PRO A 30 -10.82 9.90 -17.18
CA PRO A 30 -12.11 9.53 -16.60
C PRO A 30 -11.90 8.81 -15.26
N LYS A 31 -12.77 9.09 -14.28
CA LYS A 31 -12.78 8.50 -12.93
C LYS A 31 -12.57 6.98 -12.93
N ASN A 32 -13.19 6.27 -13.87
CA ASN A 32 -13.08 4.83 -13.98
C ASN A 32 -11.65 4.36 -14.35
N GLU A 33 -10.94 5.11 -15.19
CA GLU A 33 -9.54 4.81 -15.55
C GLU A 33 -8.61 5.03 -14.35
N VAL A 34 -8.80 6.12 -13.61
CA VAL A 34 -8.06 6.41 -12.37
C VAL A 34 -8.27 5.29 -11.34
N LEU A 35 -9.51 4.85 -11.13
CA LEU A 35 -9.83 3.75 -10.22
C LEU A 35 -9.21 2.43 -10.69
N GLN A 36 -9.24 2.12 -11.99
CA GLN A 36 -8.60 0.91 -12.50
C GLN A 36 -7.09 0.89 -12.25
N ILE A 37 -6.40 2.02 -12.44
CA ILE A 37 -4.96 2.15 -12.16
C ILE A 37 -4.68 1.89 -10.68
N LEU A 38 -5.44 2.52 -9.78
CA LEU A 38 -5.29 2.34 -8.33
C LEU A 38 -5.61 0.90 -7.89
N MET A 39 -6.67 0.29 -8.42
CA MET A 39 -7.03 -1.10 -8.15
C MET A 39 -5.97 -2.08 -8.66
N HIS A 40 -5.38 -1.84 -9.83
CA HIS A 40 -4.29 -2.65 -10.36
C HIS A 40 -3.05 -2.58 -9.45
N ARG A 41 -2.68 -1.38 -8.99
CA ARG A 41 -1.60 -1.20 -8.00
C ARG A 41 -1.89 -1.90 -6.68
N LYS A 42 -3.13 -1.81 -6.17
CA LYS A 42 -3.56 -2.51 -4.96
C LYS A 42 -3.37 -4.03 -5.08
N LYS A 43 -3.75 -4.63 -6.22
CA LYS A 43 -3.52 -6.07 -6.48
C LYS A 43 -2.04 -6.42 -6.49
N ARG A 44 -1.19 -5.58 -7.10
CA ARG A 44 0.27 -5.78 -7.08
C ARG A 44 0.81 -5.85 -5.66
N PHE A 45 0.39 -4.97 -4.75
CA PHE A 45 0.81 -5.02 -3.34
C PHE A 45 0.38 -6.31 -2.65
N PHE A 46 -0.81 -6.82 -2.95
CA PHE A 46 -1.27 -8.11 -2.42
C PHE A 46 -0.34 -9.25 -2.88
N TYR A 47 0.01 -9.32 -4.16
CA TYR A 47 0.91 -10.37 -4.67
C TYR A 47 2.31 -10.27 -4.04
N ILE A 48 2.88 -9.07 -3.94
CA ILE A 48 4.20 -8.88 -3.31
C ILE A 48 4.16 -9.32 -1.84
N THR A 49 3.08 -8.97 -1.12
CA THR A 49 2.88 -9.39 0.27
C THR A 49 2.80 -10.92 0.40
N ALA A 50 2.03 -11.57 -0.48
CA ALA A 50 1.90 -13.02 -0.49
C ALA A 50 3.24 -13.72 -0.77
N ILE A 51 3.98 -13.26 -1.78
CA ILE A 51 5.32 -13.79 -2.12
C ILE A 51 6.27 -13.62 -0.94
N ASN A 52 6.27 -12.44 -0.32
CA ASN A 52 7.07 -12.17 0.87
C ASN A 52 6.73 -13.16 2.00
N ILE A 53 5.46 -13.33 2.36
CA ILE A 53 5.05 -14.26 3.42
C ILE A 53 5.50 -15.69 3.09
N LEU A 54 5.34 -16.13 1.84
CA LEU A 54 5.82 -17.44 1.40
C LEU A 54 7.33 -17.58 1.53
N ALA A 55 8.09 -16.56 1.15
CA ALA A 55 9.54 -16.55 1.29
C ALA A 55 9.97 -16.64 2.77
N LEU A 56 9.33 -15.90 3.67
CA LEU A 56 9.61 -15.98 5.10
C LEU A 56 9.31 -17.37 5.67
N VAL A 57 8.17 -17.97 5.31
CA VAL A 57 7.79 -19.31 5.77
C VAL A 57 8.77 -20.36 5.25
N PHE A 58 9.10 -20.31 3.95
CA PHE A 58 10.01 -21.25 3.32
C PHE A 58 11.42 -21.15 3.90
N PHE A 59 11.95 -19.94 4.02
CA PHE A 59 13.27 -19.69 4.58
C PHE A 59 13.33 -20.00 6.07
N GLY A 60 12.29 -19.64 6.83
CA GLY A 60 12.16 -20.00 8.24
C GLY A 60 12.19 -21.51 8.44
N TYR A 61 11.42 -22.26 7.66
CA TYR A 61 11.44 -23.72 7.70
C TYR A 61 12.84 -24.27 7.40
N TRP A 62 13.48 -23.83 6.32
CA TRP A 62 14.84 -24.27 5.96
C TRP A 62 15.88 -23.97 7.05
N PHE A 63 15.76 -22.83 7.72
CA PHE A 63 16.65 -22.44 8.81
C PHE A 63 16.48 -23.36 10.02
N PHE A 64 15.24 -23.58 10.48
CA PHE A 64 14.98 -24.44 11.64
C PHE A 64 15.21 -25.93 11.37
N SER A 65 15.08 -26.38 10.12
CA SER A 65 15.43 -27.75 9.71
C SER A 65 16.94 -28.00 9.59
N GLY A 66 17.78 -26.98 9.82
CA GLY A 66 19.24 -27.10 9.74
C GLY A 66 19.76 -27.32 8.32
N ILE A 67 18.94 -27.05 7.29
CA ILE A 67 19.33 -27.17 5.88
C ILE A 67 20.30 -26.04 5.51
N THR A 68 20.17 -24.88 6.16
CA THR A 68 21.00 -23.70 5.89
C THR A 68 22.05 -23.51 6.99
N GLU A 69 23.31 -23.39 6.58
CA GLU A 69 24.45 -23.09 7.49
C GLU A 69 24.59 -21.59 7.80
N LEU A 70 23.48 -20.86 7.80
CA LEU A 70 23.50 -19.42 8.02
C LEU A 70 23.66 -19.10 9.52
N PRO A 71 24.56 -18.17 9.88
CA PRO A 71 24.65 -17.67 11.24
C PRO A 71 23.31 -17.06 11.70
N SER A 72 22.91 -17.33 12.95
CA SER A 72 21.61 -16.90 13.48
C SER A 72 21.40 -15.39 13.43
N TRP A 73 22.45 -14.58 13.55
CA TRP A 73 22.35 -13.12 13.44
C TRP A 73 21.93 -12.67 12.04
N ILE A 74 22.34 -13.38 10.98
CA ILE A 74 21.93 -13.08 9.59
C ILE A 74 20.45 -13.40 9.41
N PHE A 75 19.98 -14.50 9.99
CA PHE A 75 18.55 -14.85 10.00
C PHE A 75 17.71 -13.72 10.63
N TRP A 76 18.12 -13.22 11.80
CA TRP A 76 17.42 -12.11 12.46
C TRP A 76 17.47 -10.80 11.67
N LEU A 77 18.59 -10.51 10.99
CA LEU A 77 18.69 -9.37 10.08
C LEU A 77 17.69 -9.47 8.93
N LEU A 78 17.63 -10.64 8.27
CA LEU A 78 16.68 -10.89 7.17
C LEU A 78 15.24 -10.81 7.65
N ALA A 79 14.93 -11.38 8.82
CA ALA A 79 13.61 -11.26 9.44
C ALA A 79 13.24 -9.80 9.76
N ALA A 80 14.20 -8.99 10.26
CA ALA A 80 13.95 -7.58 10.53
C ALA A 80 13.67 -6.77 9.25
N VAL A 81 14.47 -6.96 8.20
CA VAL A 81 14.24 -6.33 6.88
C VAL A 81 12.89 -6.76 6.31
N PHE A 82 12.52 -8.02 6.49
CA PHE A 82 11.22 -8.55 6.10
C PHE A 82 10.06 -7.84 6.80
N VAL A 83 10.13 -7.72 8.12
CA VAL A 83 9.10 -7.02 8.91
C VAL A 83 8.99 -5.56 8.48
N LEU A 84 10.11 -4.86 8.29
CA LEU A 84 10.13 -3.48 7.80
C LEU A 84 9.48 -3.37 6.41
N ASN A 85 9.75 -4.32 5.52
CA ASN A 85 9.14 -4.36 4.19
C ASN A 85 7.62 -4.54 4.28
N LEU A 86 7.15 -5.45 5.15
CA LEU A 86 5.73 -5.71 5.37
C LEU A 86 5.00 -4.46 5.90
N VAL A 87 5.60 -3.77 6.87
CA VAL A 87 5.08 -2.50 7.42
C VAL A 87 5.01 -1.43 6.34
N SER A 88 6.07 -1.27 5.55
CA SER A 88 6.11 -0.29 4.44
C SER A 88 5.03 -0.55 3.40
N ILE A 89 4.85 -1.81 2.97
CA ILE A 89 3.80 -2.19 2.02
C ILE A 89 2.41 -1.93 2.60
N SER A 90 2.21 -2.24 3.88
CA SER A 90 0.93 -2.03 4.56
C SER A 90 0.56 -0.54 4.61
N TRP A 91 1.54 0.32 4.86
CA TRP A 91 1.35 1.78 4.84
C TRP A 91 1.06 2.32 3.43
N GLN A 92 1.74 1.82 2.40
CA GLN A 92 1.47 2.18 1.00
C GLN A 92 0.08 1.71 0.56
N ARG A 93 -0.32 0.49 0.95
CA ARG A 93 -1.65 -0.04 0.67
C ARG A 93 -2.75 0.83 1.27
N LYS A 94 -2.59 1.28 2.52
CA LYS A 94 -3.54 2.19 3.16
C LYS A 94 -3.69 3.49 2.37
N GLN A 95 -2.59 4.07 1.90
CA GLN A 95 -2.62 5.30 1.09
C GLN A 95 -3.36 5.13 -0.23
N ILE A 96 -3.23 3.97 -0.88
CA ILE A 96 -3.99 3.64 -2.10
C ILE A 96 -5.48 3.45 -1.77
N ASP A 97 -5.81 2.79 -0.67
CA ASP A 97 -7.20 2.61 -0.24
C ASP A 97 -7.87 3.96 0.07
N ASP A 98 -7.16 4.85 0.77
CA ASP A 98 -7.63 6.22 1.04
C ASP A 98 -7.83 7.01 -0.27
N ALA A 99 -6.91 6.87 -1.23
CA ALA A 99 -7.01 7.50 -2.55
C ALA A 99 -8.18 6.95 -3.38
N ILE A 100 -8.42 5.64 -3.34
CA ILE A 100 -9.59 5.01 -3.99
C ILE A 100 -10.87 5.55 -3.37
N SER A 101 -10.98 5.55 -2.04
CA SER A 101 -12.16 6.07 -1.34
C SER A 101 -12.40 7.55 -1.63
N TYR A 102 -11.34 8.35 -1.72
CA TYR A 102 -11.43 9.76 -2.10
C TYR A 102 -11.97 9.94 -3.53
N VAL A 103 -11.41 9.20 -4.51
CA VAL A 103 -11.88 9.25 -5.91
C VAL A 103 -13.33 8.73 -6.01
N GLU A 104 -13.68 7.63 -5.33
CA GLU A 104 -15.03 7.07 -5.29
C GLU A 104 -16.05 8.04 -4.70
N SER A 105 -15.71 8.70 -3.59
CA SER A 105 -16.54 9.70 -2.90
C SER A 105 -16.76 11.01 -3.67
N ASP A 106 -16.23 11.11 -4.89
CA ASP A 106 -16.49 12.17 -5.86
C ASP A 106 -16.08 13.58 -5.41
N GLN A 107 -14.85 13.79 -4.93
CA GLN A 107 -14.30 15.11 -4.52
C GLN A 107 -15.16 15.95 -3.53
N ALA A 108 -16.31 15.44 -3.08
CA ALA A 108 -17.40 16.23 -2.55
C ALA A 108 -17.76 15.75 -1.14
N SER A 109 -16.88 16.08 -0.20
CA SER A 109 -17.30 16.53 1.13
C SER A 109 -16.08 17.06 1.88
N VAL A 110 -15.49 18.13 1.35
CA VAL A 110 -14.66 19.01 2.18
C VAL A 110 -15.57 19.49 3.30
N ARG A 111 -15.29 19.08 4.55
CA ARG A 111 -15.83 19.79 5.71
C ARG A 111 -15.35 21.24 5.59
N ARG A 112 -16.26 22.14 5.23
CA ARG A 112 -16.07 23.57 5.48
C ARG A 112 -16.22 23.71 7.00
N ASP A 113 -15.15 23.44 7.72
CA ASP A 113 -15.08 23.82 9.13
C ASP A 113 -15.08 25.36 9.15
N SER A 114 -16.19 25.90 9.66
CA SER A 114 -16.44 27.30 10.00
C SER A 114 -15.57 27.75 11.17
#